data_AF-A0A939BRP1-F1
#
_entry.id   AF-A0A939BRP1-F1
#
_cell.length_a   1.000
_cell.length_b   1.000
_cell.length_c   1.000
_cell.angle_alpha   90.00
_cell.angle_beta   90.00
_cell.angle_gamma   90.00
#
_symmetry.space_group_name_H-M   'P 1'
#
loop_
_entity.id
_entity.type
_entity.pdbx_description
1 polymer ?
#
loop_
_entity_poly.entity_id
_entity_poly.type
_entity_poly.pdbx_seq_one_letter_code
_entity_poly.pdbx_strand_id
1 'polypeptide(L)'
;MKKINFLLTTLLTLVMILTLVFTPSLAQNRNMKYRNHSLESQQNQSTLCTVKKGDCLWKIAKSHNFKLRKIINANPHFENPDLIYPGDKVYMPKKQDMQNESQMQKQNNMKQEKTDMSKEDTAPQTNNQMQTMKKEVVNLVNQERQKRGLKPYQHYSKLANVAQKKAEDMRDNNYFSHQSPTYGSPFEMLKEFNIQYSAAGENIARGQRTAEEVMNSWMNSPGHRKNILSEKYTHIGVGLAKNSQETNHWVQMFIRK
;
A
#
# COMPACT_ATOMS: atom_id res chain seq x y z
N MET A 1 29.67 -54.23 55.33
CA MET A 1 31.06 -53.97 55.77
C MET A 1 31.32 -52.47 55.73
N LYS A 2 31.88 -51.90 56.83
CA LYS A 2 32.19 -50.47 57.13
C LYS A 2 30.96 -49.56 57.34
N LYS A 3 30.43 -49.32 58.56
CA LYS A 3 30.94 -48.66 59.80
C LYS A 3 31.45 -47.24 59.54
N ILE A 4 30.69 -46.19 59.89
CA ILE A 4 30.62 -45.48 61.21
C ILE A 4 31.88 -44.66 61.50
N ASN A 5 31.69 -43.35 61.74
CA ASN A 5 32.46 -42.40 62.58
C ASN A 5 31.87 -40.98 62.32
N PHE A 6 31.62 -40.04 63.23
CA PHE A 6 31.81 -39.86 64.68
C PHE A 6 31.07 -38.52 64.99
N LEU A 7 30.09 -38.44 65.92
CA LEU A 7 30.15 -37.73 67.23
C LEU A 7 30.42 -36.19 67.16
N LEU A 8 29.73 -35.26 67.84
CA LEU A 8 29.29 -35.09 69.24
C LEU A 8 28.22 -33.94 69.28
N THR A 9 27.04 -34.06 69.91
CA THR A 9 26.61 -33.49 71.24
C THR A 9 26.95 -32.00 71.46
N THR A 10 26.14 -31.05 71.98
CA THR A 10 24.91 -31.00 72.81
C THR A 10 24.54 -29.49 73.01
N LEU A 11 23.37 -29.19 73.60
CA LEU A 11 23.00 -27.94 74.34
C LEU A 11 22.63 -26.71 73.45
N LEU A 12 21.70 -25.79 73.75
CA LEU A 12 20.54 -25.57 74.64
C LEU A 12 20.12 -24.09 74.38
N THR A 13 18.89 -23.70 74.69
CA THR A 13 18.37 -22.30 74.80
C THR A 13 18.17 -21.52 73.49
N LEU A 14 16.91 -21.27 73.06
CA LEU A 14 16.00 -20.18 73.48
C LEU A 14 16.43 -18.79 72.96
N VAL A 15 15.88 -18.30 71.84
CA VAL A 15 15.62 -16.86 71.59
C VAL A 15 14.48 -16.69 70.55
N MET A 16 13.38 -16.07 71.01
CA MET A 16 12.48 -15.05 70.41
C MET A 16 12.11 -15.11 68.90
N ILE A 17 10.89 -14.75 68.45
CA ILE A 17 10.33 -13.38 68.53
C ILE A 17 8.79 -13.35 68.52
N LEU A 18 8.35 -12.38 69.32
CA LEU A 18 7.06 -11.89 69.77
C LEU A 18 6.21 -11.23 68.67
N THR A 19 4.90 -11.28 68.90
CA THR A 19 3.78 -10.69 68.17
C THR A 19 3.55 -9.17 68.41
N LEU A 20 2.91 -8.53 67.41
CA LEU A 20 1.99 -7.35 67.46
C LEU A 20 2.58 -5.93 67.68
N VAL A 21 2.37 -5.01 66.71
CA VAL A 21 1.38 -3.88 66.67
C VAL A 21 1.65 -2.97 65.43
N PHE A 22 0.66 -2.67 64.56
CA PHE A 22 -0.15 -1.42 64.49
C PHE A 22 0.71 -0.13 64.69
N THR A 23 0.87 0.87 63.82
CA THR A 23 0.05 1.55 62.76
C THR A 23 0.94 2.49 61.89
N PRO A 24 0.48 2.96 60.71
CA PRO A 24 1.12 4.07 59.99
C PRO A 24 0.56 5.43 60.44
N SER A 25 1.43 6.46 60.58
CA SER A 25 1.00 7.85 60.82
C SER A 25 1.71 8.84 59.88
N LEU A 26 0.86 9.40 59.01
CA LEU A 26 0.87 10.67 58.28
C LEU A 26 2.12 11.58 58.31
N ALA A 27 2.63 11.85 57.11
CA ALA A 27 3.01 13.20 56.71
C ALA A 27 2.67 13.46 55.23
N GLN A 28 1.88 14.51 55.03
CA GLN A 28 1.50 15.29 53.85
C GLN A 28 2.70 15.58 52.90
N ASN A 29 2.58 16.01 51.64
CA ASN A 29 1.53 16.31 50.65
C ASN A 29 2.28 17.16 49.60
N ARG A 30 2.29 16.79 48.31
CA ARG A 30 2.07 17.74 47.20
C ARG A 30 1.44 17.02 46.00
N ASN A 31 0.21 17.43 45.73
CA ASN A 31 -0.69 17.13 44.62
C ASN A 31 -0.02 17.02 43.22
N MET A 32 -0.52 16.08 42.41
CA MET A 32 -1.16 16.38 41.11
C MET A 32 -1.98 15.19 40.61
N LYS A 33 -3.24 15.18 41.04
CA LYS A 33 -4.46 15.03 40.22
C LYS A 33 -4.26 14.36 38.84
N TYR A 34 -4.70 13.11 38.70
CA TYR A 34 -5.51 12.68 37.56
C TYR A 34 -6.50 11.59 38.03
N ARG A 35 -7.74 12.03 38.19
CA ARG A 35 -8.93 11.18 38.21
C ARG A 35 -9.32 11.00 36.75
N ASN A 36 -9.42 9.76 36.27
CA ASN A 36 -10.35 9.37 35.22
C ASN A 36 -10.67 7.89 35.43
N HIS A 37 -11.87 7.66 35.96
CA HIS A 37 -12.46 6.34 36.05
C HIS A 37 -13.34 6.15 34.81
N SER A 38 -13.19 5.00 34.16
CA SER A 38 -14.21 4.30 33.38
C SER A 38 -14.79 5.03 32.16
N LEU A 39 -14.37 4.60 30.97
CA LEU A 39 -15.18 3.79 30.05
C LEU A 39 -14.32 3.35 28.85
N GLU A 40 -14.58 2.13 28.36
CA GLU A 40 -14.18 1.59 27.05
C GLU A 40 -12.80 0.92 26.88
N SER A 41 -12.66 -0.24 27.54
CA SER A 41 -11.72 -1.30 27.22
C SER A 41 -12.13 -2.09 25.95
N GLN A 42 -12.02 -1.52 24.76
CA GLN A 42 -12.18 -2.27 23.50
C GLN A 42 -11.08 -1.95 22.48
N GLN A 43 -9.83 -2.34 22.76
CA GLN A 43 -8.81 -2.33 21.70
C GLN A 43 -7.59 -3.20 22.00
N ASN A 44 -7.78 -4.50 22.27
CA ASN A 44 -6.61 -5.39 22.36
C ASN A 44 -6.85 -6.83 21.90
N GLN A 45 -7.47 -7.02 20.72
CA GLN A 45 -7.47 -8.30 20.01
C GLN A 45 -7.35 -8.08 18.51
N SER A 46 -6.55 -8.91 17.82
CA SER A 46 -6.53 -9.01 16.36
C SER A 46 -7.94 -9.35 15.89
N THR A 47 -8.57 -8.45 15.16
CA THR A 47 -9.92 -8.68 14.65
C THR A 47 -9.81 -9.72 13.53
N LEU A 48 -10.50 -10.85 13.69
CA LEU A 48 -10.50 -11.95 12.71
C LEU A 48 -11.67 -11.77 11.76
N CYS A 49 -11.40 -11.59 10.47
CA CYS A 49 -12.44 -11.50 9.44
C CYS A 49 -12.54 -12.82 8.66
N THR A 50 -13.76 -13.24 8.31
CA THR A 50 -13.99 -14.42 7.47
C THR A 50 -14.34 -13.97 6.06
N VAL A 51 -13.59 -14.47 5.07
CA VAL A 51 -13.77 -14.14 3.66
C VAL A 51 -15.13 -14.62 3.16
N LYS A 52 -15.88 -13.75 2.47
CA LYS A 52 -17.15 -14.07 1.83
C LYS A 52 -16.98 -14.17 0.31
N LYS A 53 -17.98 -14.76 -0.36
CA LYS A 53 -18.02 -14.83 -1.83
C LYS A 53 -17.94 -13.43 -2.43
N GLY A 54 -16.88 -13.18 -3.21
CA GLY A 54 -16.62 -11.88 -3.86
C GLY A 54 -15.72 -10.93 -3.06
N ASP A 55 -15.22 -11.34 -1.90
CA ASP A 55 -14.20 -10.61 -1.15
C ASP A 55 -12.80 -10.79 -1.76
N CYS A 56 -11.96 -9.79 -1.52
CA CYS A 56 -10.52 -9.86 -1.72
C CYS A 56 -9.85 -9.17 -0.53
N LEU A 57 -8.56 -9.46 -0.27
CA LEU A 57 -7.82 -8.85 0.84
C LEU A 57 -7.87 -7.32 0.78
N TRP A 58 -7.99 -6.71 -0.41
CA TRP A 58 -8.14 -5.27 -0.56
C TRP A 58 -9.49 -4.73 -0.09
N LYS A 59 -10.61 -5.39 -0.45
CA LYS A 59 -11.94 -4.96 0.02
C LYS A 59 -12.00 -5.04 1.55
N ILE A 60 -11.43 -6.11 2.10
CA ILE A 60 -11.34 -6.34 3.54
C ILE A 60 -10.41 -5.29 4.21
N ALA A 61 -9.25 -4.99 3.60
CA ALA A 61 -8.34 -3.95 4.09
C ALA A 61 -9.03 -2.58 4.13
N LYS A 62 -9.72 -2.23 3.04
CA LYS A 62 -10.43 -0.96 2.88
C LYS A 62 -11.59 -0.83 3.86
N SER A 63 -12.39 -1.89 4.07
CA SER A 63 -13.50 -1.87 5.03
C SER A 63 -13.05 -1.68 6.48
N HIS A 64 -11.81 -2.02 6.78
CA HIS A 64 -11.23 -1.89 8.12
C HIS A 64 -10.22 -0.74 8.23
N ASN A 65 -10.15 0.13 7.22
CA ASN A 65 -9.26 1.29 7.16
C ASN A 65 -7.76 0.94 7.31
N PHE A 66 -7.35 -0.19 6.77
CA PHE A 66 -5.96 -0.62 6.70
C PHE A 66 -5.42 -0.53 5.27
N LYS A 67 -4.12 -0.26 5.12
CA LYS A 67 -3.42 -0.40 3.84
C LYS A 67 -3.33 -1.89 3.49
N LEU A 68 -3.61 -2.26 2.23
CA LEU A 68 -3.55 -3.65 1.75
C LEU A 68 -2.22 -4.34 2.12
N ARG A 69 -1.09 -3.66 1.94
CA ARG A 69 0.23 -4.21 2.29
C ARG A 69 0.36 -4.61 3.76
N LYS A 70 -0.28 -3.88 4.68
CA LYS A 70 -0.29 -4.24 6.11
C LYS A 70 -1.14 -5.48 6.36
N ILE A 71 -2.26 -5.64 5.66
CA ILE A 71 -3.06 -6.87 5.69
C ILE A 71 -2.24 -8.04 5.14
N ILE A 72 -1.60 -7.92 3.98
CA ILE A 72 -0.77 -8.99 3.41
C ILE A 72 0.31 -9.43 4.39
N ASN A 73 1.06 -8.48 4.97
CA ASN A 73 2.13 -8.79 5.93
C ASN A 73 1.64 -9.47 7.21
N ALA A 74 0.42 -9.19 7.64
CA ALA A 74 -0.18 -9.81 8.83
C ALA A 74 -0.76 -11.21 8.56
N ASN A 75 -0.78 -11.65 7.29
CA ASN A 75 -1.37 -12.92 6.86
C ASN A 75 -0.40 -13.73 5.98
N PRO A 76 0.80 -14.09 6.49
CA PRO A 76 1.80 -14.84 5.72
C PRO A 76 1.35 -16.27 5.37
N HIS A 77 0.29 -16.77 5.99
CA HIS A 77 -0.30 -18.08 5.68
C HIS A 77 -1.02 -18.11 4.33
N PHE A 78 -1.35 -16.95 3.76
CA PHE A 78 -1.74 -16.88 2.36
C PHE A 78 -0.48 -16.91 1.49
N GLU A 79 -0.11 -18.12 1.04
CA GLU A 79 1.00 -18.31 0.09
C GLU A 79 0.83 -17.43 -1.16
N ASN A 80 -0.42 -17.24 -1.58
CA ASN A 80 -0.82 -16.28 -2.59
C ASN A 80 -1.87 -15.30 -2.04
N PRO A 81 -1.49 -14.07 -1.68
CA PRO A 81 -2.41 -13.06 -1.15
C PRO A 81 -3.52 -12.61 -2.11
N ASP A 82 -3.40 -12.93 -3.41
CA ASP A 82 -4.43 -12.62 -4.41
C ASP A 82 -5.48 -13.73 -4.54
N LEU A 83 -5.25 -14.89 -3.91
CA LEU A 83 -6.13 -16.05 -3.97
C LEU A 83 -6.61 -16.43 -2.57
N ILE A 84 -7.78 -15.91 -2.22
CA ILE A 84 -8.50 -16.25 -0.99
C ILE A 84 -9.86 -16.85 -1.34
N TYR A 85 -10.32 -17.81 -0.55
CA TYR A 85 -11.58 -18.52 -0.74
C TYR A 85 -12.62 -18.14 0.33
N PRO A 86 -13.93 -18.19 0.01
CA PRO A 86 -14.96 -18.03 1.02
C PRO A 86 -14.77 -19.01 2.18
N GLY A 87 -14.71 -18.49 3.41
CA GLY A 87 -14.41 -19.26 4.61
C GLY A 87 -13.00 -19.01 5.17
N ASP A 88 -12.06 -18.52 4.36
CA ASP A 88 -10.70 -18.20 4.79
C ASP A 88 -10.69 -17.15 5.90
N LYS A 89 -9.67 -17.21 6.77
CA LYS A 89 -9.50 -16.31 7.90
C LYS A 89 -8.43 -15.26 7.60
N VAL A 90 -8.81 -13.99 7.71
CA VAL A 90 -7.91 -12.84 7.57
C VAL A 90 -7.71 -12.18 8.93
N TYR A 91 -6.48 -12.19 9.42
CA TYR A 91 -6.02 -11.52 10.63
C TYR A 91 -5.78 -10.03 10.36
N MET A 92 -6.43 -9.17 11.13
CA MET A 92 -6.19 -7.73 11.06
C MET A 92 -4.98 -7.31 11.92
N PRO A 93 -4.10 -6.42 11.40
CA PRO A 93 -3.02 -5.81 12.17
C PRO A 93 -3.52 -5.02 13.38
N LYS A 94 -2.67 -4.84 14.39
CA LYS A 94 -3.00 -4.02 15.57
C LYS A 94 -2.95 -2.53 15.19
N LYS A 95 -3.95 -1.75 15.65
CA LYS A 95 -4.02 -0.30 15.35
C LYS A 95 -2.83 0.51 15.89
N GLN A 96 -2.08 -0.01 16.87
CA GLN A 96 -0.89 0.64 17.45
C GLN A 96 0.29 0.73 16.45
N ASP A 97 0.33 -0.12 15.42
CA ASP A 97 1.38 -0.10 14.38
C ASP A 97 1.27 1.09 13.40
N MET A 98 0.25 1.94 13.57
CA MET A 98 0.03 3.14 12.74
C MET A 98 0.82 4.37 13.21
N GLN A 99 1.29 4.43 14.46
CA GLN A 99 1.90 5.66 15.02
C GLN A 99 3.40 5.82 14.72
N ASN A 100 4.12 4.77 14.31
CA ASN A 100 5.57 4.80 14.14
C ASN A 100 6.07 5.25 12.74
N GLU A 101 5.20 5.44 11.74
CA GLU A 101 5.62 5.90 10.40
C GLU A 101 5.68 7.45 10.29
N SER A 102 5.08 8.18 11.22
CA SER A 102 5.05 9.66 11.22
C SER A 102 6.41 10.32 11.52
N GLN A 103 7.42 9.56 11.98
CA GLN A 103 8.69 10.10 12.46
C GLN A 103 9.85 10.03 11.45
N MET A 104 9.75 9.26 10.36
CA MET A 104 10.81 9.18 9.33
C MET A 104 10.69 10.22 8.20
N GLN A 105 9.65 11.07 8.19
CA GLN A 105 9.46 12.12 7.18
C GLN A 105 10.02 13.50 7.56
N LYS A 106 10.60 13.66 8.75
CA LYS A 106 11.05 14.98 9.26
C LYS A 106 12.42 15.47 8.76
N GLN A 107 13.10 14.78 7.85
CA GLN A 107 14.49 15.14 7.51
C GLN A 107 14.74 15.71 6.10
N ASN A 108 13.75 15.77 5.20
CA ASN A 108 13.95 16.29 3.84
C ASN A 108 13.16 17.57 3.49
N ASN A 109 12.63 18.29 4.47
CA ASN A 109 11.92 19.56 4.25
C ASN A 109 12.54 20.72 5.05
N MET A 110 13.72 21.18 4.63
CA MET A 110 14.26 22.51 4.98
C MET A 110 15.08 23.09 3.82
N LYS A 111 14.41 23.43 2.71
CA LYS A 111 14.74 24.60 1.89
C LYS A 111 13.70 24.79 0.78
N GLN A 112 12.68 25.59 1.07
CA GLN A 112 12.26 26.75 0.26
C GLN A 112 10.84 27.10 0.68
N GLU A 113 10.78 27.90 1.73
CA GLU A 113 9.63 28.73 2.05
C GLU A 113 10.08 30.17 1.85
N LYS A 114 9.58 30.81 0.79
CA LYS A 114 9.19 32.24 0.71
C LYS A 114 9.02 32.66 -0.74
N THR A 115 7.78 32.80 -1.17
CA THR A 115 7.30 34.02 -1.81
C THR A 115 5.78 34.04 -1.80
N ASP A 116 5.30 34.93 -0.95
CA ASP A 116 4.09 35.76 -0.93
C ASP A 116 2.77 35.38 -1.62
N MET A 117 1.72 35.80 -0.92
CA MET A 117 0.30 35.53 -1.07
C MET A 117 -0.34 36.35 -2.20
N SER A 118 -0.97 35.71 -3.19
CA SER A 118 -2.30 36.13 -3.71
C SER A 118 -2.84 35.20 -4.80
N LYS A 119 -4.10 34.77 -4.56
CA LYS A 119 -5.13 34.23 -5.50
C LYS A 119 -4.98 32.80 -6.03
N GLU A 120 -6.01 32.01 -5.70
CA GLU A 120 -6.51 30.74 -6.28
C GLU A 120 -5.56 29.87 -7.12
N ASP A 121 -5.21 28.66 -6.62
CA ASP A 121 -5.04 27.50 -7.51
C ASP A 121 -4.99 26.14 -6.77
N THR A 122 -5.82 25.18 -7.19
CA THR A 122 -5.91 23.81 -6.62
C THR A 122 -5.00 22.79 -7.35
N ALA A 123 -4.10 23.26 -8.22
CA ALA A 123 -3.35 22.46 -9.19
C ALA A 123 -2.21 21.54 -8.67
N PRO A 124 -1.47 21.84 -7.56
CA PRO A 124 -0.27 21.05 -7.21
C PRO A 124 -0.57 19.63 -6.70
N GLN A 125 -1.70 19.41 -6.02
CA GLN A 125 -2.03 18.14 -5.38
C GLN A 125 -2.51 17.08 -6.38
N THR A 126 -3.36 17.47 -7.32
CA THR A 126 -3.93 16.57 -8.34
C THR A 126 -2.86 16.01 -9.26
N ASN A 127 -1.90 16.85 -9.69
CA ASN A 127 -0.80 16.39 -10.53
C ASN A 127 0.09 15.36 -9.80
N ASN A 128 0.43 15.60 -8.53
CA ASN A 128 1.23 14.66 -7.74
C ASN A 128 0.51 13.32 -7.53
N GLN A 129 -0.80 13.35 -7.27
CA GLN A 129 -1.62 12.14 -7.14
C GLN A 129 -1.66 11.33 -8.44
N MET A 130 -1.85 11.98 -9.59
CA MET A 130 -1.87 11.30 -10.89
C MET A 130 -0.52 10.68 -11.24
N GLN A 131 0.59 11.37 -10.94
CA GLN A 131 1.93 10.81 -11.13
C GLN A 131 2.16 9.58 -10.24
N THR A 132 1.71 9.63 -8.98
CA THR A 132 1.78 8.50 -8.05
C THR A 132 1.01 7.30 -8.59
N MET A 133 -0.21 7.51 -9.09
CA MET A 133 -1.03 6.44 -9.67
C MET A 133 -0.40 5.81 -10.91
N LYS A 134 0.15 6.62 -11.82
CA LYS A 134 0.85 6.11 -13.02
C LYS A 134 2.06 5.24 -12.65
N LYS A 135 2.84 5.68 -11.67
CA LYS A 135 3.97 4.90 -11.13
C LYS A 135 3.49 3.58 -10.52
N GLU A 136 2.39 3.62 -9.78
CA GLU A 136 1.85 2.42 -9.15
C GLU A 136 1.36 1.39 -10.18
N VAL A 137 0.75 1.82 -11.29
CA VAL A 137 0.42 0.91 -12.40
C VAL A 137 1.66 0.19 -12.94
N VAL A 138 2.79 0.89 -13.11
CA VAL A 138 4.05 0.26 -13.55
C VAL A 138 4.53 -0.77 -12.53
N ASN A 139 4.45 -0.45 -11.23
CA ASN A 139 4.82 -1.38 -10.16
C ASN A 139 3.96 -2.64 -10.19
N LEU A 140 2.63 -2.50 -10.28
CA LEU A 140 1.68 -3.61 -10.32
C LEU A 140 1.88 -4.51 -11.55
N VAL A 141 2.13 -3.91 -12.72
CA VAL A 141 2.51 -4.67 -13.93
C VAL A 141 3.76 -5.51 -13.67
N ASN A 142 4.80 -4.90 -13.11
CA ASN A 142 6.06 -5.61 -12.87
C ASN A 142 5.95 -6.68 -11.78
N GLN A 143 5.13 -6.47 -10.74
CA GLN A 143 4.81 -7.52 -9.76
C GLN A 143 4.14 -8.71 -10.45
N GLU A 144 3.16 -8.48 -11.32
CA GLU A 144 2.43 -9.53 -12.01
C GLU A 144 3.31 -10.33 -13.00
N ARG A 145 4.26 -9.64 -13.62
CA ARG A 145 5.31 -10.24 -14.44
C ARG A 145 6.27 -11.10 -13.61
N GLN A 146 6.75 -10.57 -12.49
CA GLN A 146 7.68 -11.27 -11.59
C GLN A 146 7.07 -12.56 -11.02
N LYS A 147 5.77 -12.56 -10.66
CA LYS A 147 5.04 -13.76 -10.21
C LYS A 147 5.10 -14.92 -11.23
N ARG A 148 5.35 -14.62 -12.50
CA ARG A 148 5.41 -15.60 -13.60
C ARG A 148 6.83 -15.79 -14.14
N GLY A 149 7.85 -15.31 -13.44
CA GLY A 149 9.24 -15.40 -13.87
C GLY A 149 9.58 -14.52 -15.09
N LEU A 150 8.69 -13.58 -15.45
CA LEU A 150 8.93 -12.68 -16.58
C LEU A 150 9.78 -11.50 -16.13
N LYS A 151 10.67 -11.03 -17.01
CA LYS A 151 11.50 -9.85 -16.76
C LYS A 151 10.60 -8.61 -16.57
N PRO A 152 10.84 -7.77 -15.55
CA PRO A 152 10.09 -6.53 -15.38
C PRO A 152 10.33 -5.61 -16.59
N TYR A 153 9.30 -4.89 -17.01
CA TYR A 153 9.44 -3.83 -17.99
C TYR A 153 10.16 -2.63 -17.37
N GLN A 154 11.05 -2.02 -18.15
CA GLN A 154 11.72 -0.78 -17.79
C GLN A 154 10.78 0.41 -18.06
N HIS A 155 10.66 1.33 -17.10
CA HIS A 155 9.92 2.56 -17.34
C HIS A 155 10.66 3.41 -18.39
N TYR A 156 9.96 3.88 -19.41
CA TYR A 156 10.53 4.77 -20.42
C TYR A 156 9.78 6.10 -20.46
N SER A 157 10.44 7.16 -20.01
CA SER A 157 9.84 8.50 -19.86
C SER A 157 9.30 9.06 -21.17
N LYS A 158 10.01 8.89 -22.29
CA LYS A 158 9.53 9.34 -23.61
C LYS A 158 8.24 8.62 -24.01
N LEU A 159 8.15 7.30 -23.79
CA LEU A 159 6.93 6.53 -24.05
C LEU A 159 5.79 6.91 -23.10
N ALA A 160 6.10 7.19 -21.83
CA ALA A 160 5.11 7.68 -20.87
C ALA A 160 4.53 9.05 -21.28
N ASN A 161 5.34 9.91 -21.90
CA ASN A 161 4.85 11.16 -22.49
C ASN A 161 3.86 10.92 -23.64
N VAL A 162 4.13 9.94 -24.52
CA VAL A 162 3.18 9.56 -25.58
C VAL A 162 1.88 9.01 -24.99
N ALA A 163 1.97 8.10 -24.02
CA ALA A 163 0.80 7.56 -23.34
C ALA A 163 -0.02 8.66 -22.64
N GLN A 164 0.65 9.65 -22.04
CA GLN A 164 0.02 10.82 -21.44
C GLN A 164 -0.72 11.65 -22.48
N LYS A 165 -0.10 11.92 -23.63
CA LYS A 165 -0.74 12.64 -24.74
C LYS A 165 -1.95 11.91 -25.30
N LYS A 166 -1.90 10.57 -25.38
CA LYS A 166 -3.04 9.75 -25.79
C LYS A 166 -4.19 9.82 -24.78
N ALA A 167 -3.89 9.82 -23.48
CA ALA A 167 -4.90 9.95 -22.44
C ALA A 167 -5.58 11.33 -22.48
N GLU A 168 -4.78 12.40 -22.65
CA GLU A 168 -5.27 13.78 -22.84
C GLU A 168 -6.13 13.90 -24.09
N ASP A 169 -5.70 13.31 -25.19
CA ASP A 169 -6.45 13.31 -26.45
C ASP A 169 -7.82 12.61 -26.32
N MET A 170 -7.88 11.43 -25.66
CA MET A 170 -9.16 10.77 -25.37
C MET A 170 -10.08 11.63 -24.52
N ARG A 171 -9.53 12.35 -23.54
CA ARG A 171 -10.28 13.28 -22.67
C ARG A 171 -10.80 14.48 -23.48
N ASP A 172 -9.93 15.13 -24.24
CA ASP A 172 -10.21 16.41 -24.88
C ASP A 172 -11.13 16.25 -26.10
N ASN A 173 -10.97 15.15 -26.84
CA ASN A 173 -11.79 14.83 -28.02
C ASN A 173 -12.95 13.87 -27.71
N ASN A 174 -13.25 13.61 -26.44
CA ASN A 174 -14.40 12.83 -25.97
C ASN A 174 -14.58 11.46 -26.67
N TYR A 175 -13.49 10.70 -26.84
CA TYR A 175 -13.54 9.39 -27.49
C TYR A 175 -12.84 8.32 -26.65
N PHE A 176 -13.12 7.05 -26.97
CA PHE A 176 -12.45 5.91 -26.34
C PHE A 176 -12.18 4.83 -27.38
N SER A 177 -11.00 4.92 -28.01
CA SER A 177 -10.55 4.05 -29.09
C SER A 177 -9.03 4.03 -29.15
N HIS A 178 -8.47 2.94 -29.66
CA HIS A 178 -7.05 2.88 -30.04
C HIS A 178 -6.73 3.91 -31.13
N GLN A 179 -7.65 4.13 -32.08
CA GLN A 179 -7.49 5.15 -33.12
C GLN A 179 -7.76 6.54 -32.55
N SER A 180 -6.76 7.41 -32.60
CA SER A 180 -6.88 8.84 -32.30
C SER A 180 -7.37 9.59 -33.55
N PRO A 181 -8.32 10.54 -33.40
CA PRO A 181 -8.68 11.46 -34.46
C PRO A 181 -7.58 12.51 -34.73
N THR A 182 -6.67 12.73 -33.76
CA THR A 182 -5.58 13.71 -33.83
C THR A 182 -4.27 13.08 -34.34
N TYR A 183 -3.91 11.92 -33.79
CA TYR A 183 -2.59 11.29 -33.96
C TYR A 183 -2.64 9.97 -34.76
N GLY A 184 -3.82 9.55 -35.21
CA GLY A 184 -4.01 8.27 -35.89
C GLY A 184 -3.88 7.05 -34.97
N SER A 185 -3.37 5.95 -35.51
CA SER A 185 -3.13 4.71 -34.78
C SER A 185 -2.03 4.87 -33.73
N PRO A 186 -1.93 3.97 -32.72
CA PRO A 186 -0.83 4.03 -31.75
C PRO A 186 0.56 3.98 -32.40
N PHE A 187 0.70 3.31 -33.55
CA PHE A 187 1.97 3.23 -34.29
C PHE A 187 2.35 4.55 -34.97
N GLU A 188 1.36 5.24 -35.53
CA GLU A 188 1.53 6.58 -36.12
C GLU A 188 1.90 7.59 -35.03
N MET A 189 1.21 7.53 -33.88
CA MET A 189 1.53 8.38 -32.74
C MET A 189 2.96 8.12 -32.21
N LEU A 190 3.38 6.87 -32.07
CA LEU A 190 4.76 6.56 -31.67
C LEU A 190 5.79 7.09 -32.68
N LYS A 191 5.48 7.03 -33.98
CA LYS A 191 6.33 7.58 -35.04
C LYS A 191 6.41 9.11 -34.97
N GLU A 192 5.29 9.80 -34.80
CA GLU A 192 5.23 11.26 -34.68
C GLU A 192 6.05 11.78 -33.49
N PHE A 193 6.03 11.05 -32.37
CA PHE A 193 6.83 11.36 -31.18
C PHE A 193 8.27 10.83 -31.25
N ASN A 194 8.72 10.35 -32.42
CA ASN A 194 10.07 9.85 -32.68
C ASN A 194 10.50 8.71 -31.72
N ILE A 195 9.57 7.82 -31.37
CA ILE A 195 9.86 6.62 -30.58
C ILE A 195 10.30 5.50 -31.53
N GLN A 196 11.54 5.04 -31.37
CA GLN A 196 12.05 3.86 -32.07
C GLN A 196 11.68 2.58 -31.32
N TYR A 197 11.19 1.58 -32.06
CA TYR A 197 10.82 0.28 -31.51
C TYR A 197 10.82 -0.81 -32.59
N SER A 198 10.91 -2.07 -32.17
CA SER A 198 10.76 -3.26 -33.03
C SER A 198 9.45 -4.04 -32.78
N ALA A 199 8.76 -3.74 -31.68
CA ALA A 199 7.41 -4.20 -31.39
C ALA A 199 6.72 -3.17 -30.49
N ALA A 200 5.40 -3.01 -30.60
CA ALA A 200 4.63 -2.13 -29.74
C ALA A 200 3.22 -2.69 -29.45
N GLY A 201 2.63 -2.24 -28.35
CA GLY A 201 1.26 -2.57 -27.96
C GLY A 201 0.65 -1.51 -27.05
N GLU A 202 -0.67 -1.48 -26.96
CA GLU A 202 -1.43 -0.50 -26.17
C GLU A 202 -2.54 -1.20 -25.37
N ASN A 203 -2.73 -0.76 -24.12
CA ASN A 203 -3.95 -0.99 -23.37
C ASN A 203 -4.59 0.37 -23.02
N ILE A 204 -5.90 0.49 -23.17
CA ILE A 204 -6.67 1.66 -22.74
C ILE A 204 -7.75 1.26 -21.75
N ALA A 205 -8.12 2.16 -20.84
CA ALA A 205 -9.25 1.98 -19.93
C ALA A 205 -9.88 3.32 -19.55
N ARG A 206 -11.15 3.29 -19.14
CA ARG A 206 -11.91 4.49 -18.77
C ARG A 206 -12.80 4.21 -17.56
N GLY A 207 -12.76 5.10 -16.59
CA GLY A 207 -13.63 5.10 -15.40
C GLY A 207 -13.04 4.50 -14.13
N GLN A 208 -11.99 3.69 -14.21
CA GLN A 208 -11.32 3.15 -13.02
C GLN A 208 -10.66 4.28 -12.22
N ARG A 209 -10.85 4.29 -10.90
CA ARG A 209 -10.46 5.41 -10.03
C ARG A 209 -9.05 5.27 -9.48
N THR A 210 -8.52 4.06 -9.45
CA THR A 210 -7.19 3.77 -8.87
C THR A 210 -6.34 2.91 -9.80
N ALA A 211 -5.03 2.85 -9.51
CA ALA A 211 -4.08 2.00 -10.22
C ALA A 211 -4.44 0.51 -10.13
N GLU A 212 -4.95 0.07 -8.97
CA GLU A 212 -5.36 -1.31 -8.72
C GLU A 212 -6.63 -1.67 -9.48
N GLU A 213 -7.63 -0.77 -9.49
CA GLU A 213 -8.87 -1.00 -10.24
C GLU A 213 -8.60 -1.16 -11.74
N VAL A 214 -7.76 -0.29 -12.32
CA VAL A 214 -7.41 -0.38 -13.74
C VAL A 214 -6.55 -1.61 -14.04
N MET A 215 -5.61 -1.93 -13.17
CA MET A 215 -4.79 -3.14 -13.32
C MET A 215 -5.65 -4.41 -13.29
N ASN A 216 -6.60 -4.52 -12.34
CA ASN A 216 -7.53 -5.64 -12.28
C ASN A 216 -8.39 -5.73 -13.55
N SER A 217 -8.87 -4.60 -14.06
CA SER A 217 -9.65 -4.56 -15.31
C SER A 217 -8.84 -5.08 -16.51
N TRP A 218 -7.58 -4.64 -16.66
CA TRP A 218 -6.71 -5.14 -17.73
C TRP A 218 -6.34 -6.61 -17.54
N MET A 219 -6.02 -7.02 -16.32
CA MET A 219 -5.70 -8.40 -16.00
C MET A 219 -6.89 -9.34 -16.08
N ASN A 220 -8.14 -8.87 -16.17
CA ASN A 220 -9.32 -9.70 -16.41
C ASN A 220 -9.71 -9.77 -17.90
N SER A 221 -9.13 -8.93 -18.75
CA SER A 221 -9.33 -8.95 -20.21
C SER A 221 -8.22 -9.75 -20.89
N PRO A 222 -8.53 -10.82 -21.66
CA PRO A 222 -7.51 -11.62 -22.34
C PRO A 222 -6.58 -10.80 -23.25
N GLY A 223 -7.13 -9.83 -24.00
CA GLY A 223 -6.35 -8.97 -24.89
C GLY A 223 -5.37 -8.07 -24.13
N HIS A 224 -5.85 -7.38 -23.09
CA HIS A 224 -5.00 -6.49 -22.29
C HIS A 224 -3.95 -7.25 -21.47
N ARG A 225 -4.35 -8.39 -20.87
CA ARG A 225 -3.46 -9.29 -20.14
C ARG A 225 -2.33 -9.80 -21.03
N LYS A 226 -2.62 -10.14 -22.29
CA LYS A 226 -1.61 -10.60 -23.25
C LYS A 226 -0.50 -9.56 -23.46
N ASN A 227 -0.83 -8.26 -23.49
CA ASN A 227 0.17 -7.20 -23.59
C ASN A 227 1.03 -7.10 -22.31
N ILE A 228 0.38 -7.13 -21.14
CA ILE A 228 1.06 -7.03 -19.83
C ILE A 228 2.06 -8.17 -19.63
N LEU A 229 1.70 -9.40 -20.02
CA LEU A 229 2.51 -10.61 -19.83
C LEU A 229 3.38 -10.96 -21.05
N SER A 230 3.41 -10.11 -22.08
CA SER A 230 4.21 -10.37 -23.27
C SER A 230 5.72 -10.37 -22.98
N GLU A 231 6.45 -11.31 -23.55
CA GLU A 231 7.92 -11.28 -23.60
C GLU A 231 8.47 -10.44 -24.76
N LYS A 232 7.59 -10.03 -25.68
CA LYS A 232 8.01 -9.26 -26.86
C LYS A 232 8.50 -7.87 -26.47
N TYR A 233 7.93 -7.27 -25.43
CA TYR A 233 8.23 -5.90 -25.02
C TYR A 233 9.31 -5.86 -23.93
N THR A 234 9.97 -4.72 -23.81
CA THR A 234 11.03 -4.46 -22.82
C THR A 234 10.73 -3.23 -21.97
N HIS A 235 9.93 -2.30 -22.48
CA HIS A 235 9.64 -1.03 -21.83
C HIS A 235 8.14 -0.73 -21.73
N ILE A 236 7.78 0.09 -20.76
CA ILE A 236 6.41 0.55 -20.51
C ILE A 236 6.37 2.07 -20.27
N GLY A 237 5.34 2.71 -20.78
CA GLY A 237 4.91 4.07 -20.43
C GLY A 237 3.45 4.06 -20.01
N VAL A 238 3.08 4.87 -19.01
CA VAL A 238 1.70 4.98 -18.53
C VAL A 238 1.26 6.44 -18.56
N GLY A 239 0.05 6.67 -19.06
CA GLY A 239 -0.61 7.96 -19.12
C GLY A 239 -1.94 7.94 -18.35
N LEU A 240 -2.30 9.10 -17.79
CA LEU A 240 -3.57 9.29 -17.10
C LEU A 240 -4.07 10.72 -17.31
N ALA A 241 -5.30 10.86 -17.75
CA ALA A 241 -6.02 12.13 -17.82
C ALA A 241 -7.39 11.99 -17.15
N LYS A 242 -7.87 13.05 -16.49
CA LYS A 242 -9.18 13.08 -15.84
C LYS A 242 -10.02 14.19 -16.48
N ASN A 243 -11.26 13.89 -16.88
CA ASN A 243 -12.18 14.90 -17.42
C ASN A 243 -12.87 15.68 -16.29
N SER A 244 -13.65 16.71 -16.65
CA SER A 244 -14.42 17.53 -15.70
C SER A 244 -15.51 16.76 -14.93
N GLN A 245 -15.90 15.58 -15.42
CA GLN A 245 -16.85 14.67 -14.77
C GLN A 245 -16.14 13.63 -13.87
N GLU A 246 -14.89 13.89 -13.48
CA GLU A 246 -14.08 13.01 -12.63
C GLU A 246 -13.83 11.61 -13.24
N THR A 247 -13.99 11.46 -14.55
CA THR A 247 -13.74 10.21 -15.27
C THR A 247 -12.29 10.13 -15.73
N ASN A 248 -11.58 9.13 -15.23
CA ASN A 248 -10.21 8.82 -15.61
C ASN A 248 -10.13 8.12 -16.98
N HIS A 249 -9.10 8.48 -17.75
CA HIS A 249 -8.69 7.88 -19.00
C HIS A 249 -7.26 7.37 -18.83
N TRP A 250 -7.08 6.05 -18.88
CA TRP A 250 -5.81 5.38 -18.65
C TRP A 250 -5.24 4.84 -19.95
N VAL A 251 -3.93 4.93 -20.09
CA VAL A 251 -3.20 4.35 -21.23
C VAL A 251 -1.95 3.66 -20.71
N GLN A 252 -1.72 2.41 -21.13
CA GLN A 252 -0.41 1.76 -21.09
C GLN A 252 0.09 1.62 -22.52
N MET A 253 1.31 2.05 -22.78
CA MET A 253 2.02 1.73 -24.00
C MET A 253 3.22 0.86 -23.67
N PHE A 254 3.45 -0.14 -24.52
CA PHE A 254 4.55 -1.08 -24.42
C PHE A 254 5.38 -1.02 -25.69
N ILE A 255 6.70 -1.11 -25.57
CA ILE A 255 7.59 -1.24 -26.72
C ILE A 255 8.70 -2.25 -26.48
N ARG A 256 9.25 -2.78 -27.57
CA ARG A 256 10.58 -3.36 -27.62
C ARG A 256 11.55 -2.33 -28.18
N LYS A 257 12.39 -1.78 -27.30
CA LYS A 257 13.52 -0.92 -27.68
C LYS A 257 14.72 -1.77 -28.08
#